data_AF-T1AG64-F1
#
_entry.id   AF-T1AG64-F1
#
_cell.length_a   1.000
_cell.length_b   1.000
_cell.length_c   1.000
_cell.angle_alpha   90.00
_cell.angle_beta   90.00
_cell.angle_gamma   90.00
#
_symmetry.space_group_name_H-M   'P 1'
#
loop_
_entity.id
_entity.type
_entity.pdbx_description
1 polymer ?
#
loop_
_entity_poly.entity_id
_entity_poly.type
_entity_poly.pdbx_seq_one_letter_code
_entity_poly.pdbx_strand_id
1 'polypeptide(L)'
;STGNCNISGSSIDQLIQFSPVLYTENFSEVGIPGGKWYLNLTNSSGSMLNLSTNGTFITVKLMNGTYTYSAGSYNRTYYNNSVETVLFSDGSPSVIKILFSKYVSAVEFNEIGLASGALWSITLGNQTLSSRNITIV
;
A
#
# COMPACT_ATOMS: atom_id res chain seq x y z
N SER A 1 -28.44 61.25 -47.83
CA SER A 1 -28.93 59.98 -47.27
C SER A 1 -27.91 59.52 -46.24
N THR A 2 -28.25 59.53 -44.96
CA THR A 2 -27.40 59.02 -43.88
C THR A 2 -28.13 57.83 -43.26
N GLY A 3 -27.56 56.64 -43.39
CA GLY A 3 -28.07 55.43 -42.76
C GLY A 3 -27.38 55.20 -41.43
N ASN A 4 -28.13 55.14 -40.34
CA ASN A 4 -27.62 54.67 -39.07
C ASN A 4 -27.80 53.15 -38.99
N CYS A 5 -26.71 52.43 -38.81
CA CYS A 5 -26.73 51.00 -38.50
C CYS A 5 -26.50 50.84 -36.99
N ASN A 6 -27.52 50.40 -36.26
CA ASN A 6 -27.39 50.02 -34.86
C ASN A 6 -26.82 48.61 -34.78
N ILE A 7 -25.57 48.48 -34.32
CA ILE A 7 -24.98 47.20 -33.97
C ILE A 7 -25.36 46.92 -32.52
N SER A 8 -26.48 46.21 -32.32
CA SER A 8 -26.85 45.67 -31.01
C SER A 8 -26.08 44.37 -30.77
N GLY A 9 -24.78 44.48 -30.49
CA GLY A 9 -23.99 43.34 -30.03
C GLY A 9 -24.32 43.04 -28.57
N SER A 10 -25.12 42.00 -28.30
CA SER A 10 -25.27 41.45 -26.95
C SER A 10 -24.01 40.65 -26.60
N SER A 11 -23.42 40.89 -25.43
CA SER A 11 -22.33 40.06 -24.93
C SER A 11 -22.87 38.66 -24.63
N ILE A 12 -22.35 37.66 -25.32
CA ILE A 12 -22.66 36.25 -25.05
C ILE A 12 -21.61 35.73 -24.09
N ASP A 13 -22.02 35.47 -22.86
CA ASP A 13 -21.17 34.77 -21.89
C ASP A 13 -21.24 33.26 -22.19
N GLN A 14 -20.13 32.71 -22.68
CA GLN A 14 -20.01 31.28 -22.87
C GLN A 14 -19.33 30.66 -21.65
N LEU A 15 -20.05 29.80 -20.94
CA LEU A 15 -19.52 29.06 -19.80
C LEU A 15 -18.57 27.97 -20.30
N ILE A 16 -17.27 28.10 -20.01
CA ILE A 16 -16.28 27.04 -20.27
C ILE A 16 -16.09 26.23 -18.99
N GLN A 17 -16.44 24.95 -19.03
CA GLN A 17 -16.22 24.01 -17.93
C GLN A 17 -14.96 23.20 -18.18
N PHE A 18 -14.01 23.26 -17.24
CA PHE A 18 -12.82 22.41 -17.25
C PHE A 18 -13.05 21.21 -16.32
N SER A 19 -12.67 20.02 -16.79
CA SER A 19 -12.63 18.81 -15.98
C SER A 19 -11.19 18.27 -15.92
N PRO A 20 -10.75 17.73 -14.77
CA PRO A 20 -9.41 17.18 -14.66
C PRO A 20 -9.28 15.88 -15.46
N VAL A 21 -8.17 15.74 -16.18
CA VAL A 21 -7.79 14.47 -16.79
C VAL A 21 -7.16 13.59 -15.72
N LEU A 22 -7.66 12.36 -15.58
CA LEU A 22 -7.20 11.38 -14.60
C LEU A 22 -6.54 10.19 -15.29
N TYR A 23 -5.45 9.73 -14.69
CA TYR A 23 -4.67 8.57 -15.10
C TYR A 23 -4.87 7.45 -14.09
N THR A 24 -4.85 6.21 -14.57
CA THR A 24 -5.19 5.04 -13.76
C THR A 24 -3.95 4.22 -13.47
N GLU A 25 -3.75 3.87 -12.20
CA GLU A 25 -2.73 2.90 -11.78
C GLU A 25 -3.35 1.84 -10.88
N ASN A 26 -2.81 0.62 -10.92
CA ASN A 26 -3.27 -0.50 -10.10
C ASN A 26 -2.18 -0.91 -9.11
N PHE A 27 -2.54 -1.05 -7.84
CA PHE A 27 -1.65 -1.56 -6.80
C PHE A 27 -2.11 -2.96 -6.41
N SER A 28 -1.18 -3.90 -6.35
CA SER A 28 -1.41 -5.27 -5.90
C SER A 28 -0.64 -5.52 -4.62
N GLU A 29 -1.30 -5.96 -3.56
CA GLU A 29 -0.60 -6.57 -2.44
C GLU A 29 -0.11 -7.97 -2.84
N VAL A 30 1.06 -8.35 -2.31
CA VAL A 30 1.63 -9.69 -2.44
C VAL A 30 2.21 -10.09 -1.10
N GLY A 31 1.86 -11.28 -0.61
CA GLY A 31 2.45 -11.88 0.59
C GLY A 31 1.53 -11.89 1.80
N ILE A 32 0.39 -11.19 1.76
CA ILE A 32 -0.65 -11.36 2.77
C ILE A 32 -1.53 -12.54 2.35
N PRO A 33 -1.76 -13.56 3.20
CA PRO A 33 -2.59 -14.72 2.85
C PRO A 33 -4.09 -14.37 2.74
N GLY A 34 -4.46 -13.15 3.11
CA GLY A 34 -5.82 -12.63 3.08
C GLY A 34 -6.03 -11.57 4.16
N GLY A 35 -7.05 -10.74 3.96
CA GLY A 35 -7.46 -9.71 4.90
C GLY A 35 -7.24 -8.29 4.37
N LYS A 36 -7.61 -7.33 5.21
CA LYS A 36 -7.59 -5.91 4.84
C LYS A 36 -6.17 -5.37 4.78
N TRP A 37 -5.89 -4.55 3.77
CA TRP A 37 -4.68 -3.73 3.69
C TRP A 37 -5.01 -2.30 3.27
N TYR A 38 -4.04 -1.42 3.44
CA TYR A 38 -4.15 0.02 3.29
C TYR A 38 -3.09 0.53 2.33
N LEU A 39 -3.46 1.52 1.53
CA LEU A 39 -2.58 2.25 0.63
C LEU A 39 -2.70 3.74 0.95
N ASN A 40 -1.57 4.39 1.22
CA ASN A 40 -1.50 5.83 1.41
C ASN A 40 -0.67 6.42 0.27
N LEU A 41 -1.20 7.46 -0.37
CA LEU A 41 -0.57 8.19 -1.46
C LEU A 41 -0.46 9.66 -1.08
N THR A 42 0.70 10.26 -1.27
CA THR A 42 0.96 11.68 -0.98
C THR A 42 1.59 12.33 -2.20
N ASN A 43 1.01 13.44 -2.67
CA ASN A 43 1.58 14.20 -3.77
C ASN A 43 2.65 15.21 -3.27
N SER A 44 3.33 15.89 -4.19
CA SER A 44 4.35 16.90 -3.85
C SER A 44 3.83 18.10 -3.06
N SER A 45 2.52 18.39 -3.11
CA SER A 45 1.91 19.44 -2.31
C SER A 45 1.48 18.98 -0.91
N GLY A 46 1.77 17.73 -0.54
CA GLY A 46 1.38 17.13 0.74
C GLY A 46 -0.09 16.70 0.83
N SER A 47 -0.83 16.72 -0.27
CA SER A 47 -2.19 16.18 -0.33
C SER A 47 -2.13 14.66 -0.22
N MET A 48 -2.94 14.09 0.68
CA MET A 48 -2.94 12.67 1.00
C MET A 48 -4.24 12.01 0.56
N LEU A 49 -4.13 10.81 -0.01
CA LEU A 49 -5.22 9.90 -0.32
C LEU A 49 -4.97 8.57 0.40
N ASN A 50 -5.92 8.16 1.25
CA ASN A 50 -5.86 6.90 1.98
C ASN A 50 -6.97 5.96 1.49
N LEU A 51 -6.59 4.74 1.12
CA LEU A 51 -7.47 3.73 0.55
C LEU A 51 -7.29 2.40 1.30
N SER A 52 -8.28 1.53 1.20
CA SER A 52 -8.19 0.18 1.76
C SER A 52 -9.11 -0.79 1.05
N THR A 53 -8.77 -2.07 1.06
CA THR A 53 -9.57 -3.14 0.47
C THR A 53 -9.35 -4.46 1.21
N ASN A 54 -10.26 -5.42 1.04
CA ASN A 54 -10.06 -6.83 1.43
C ASN A 54 -9.63 -7.71 0.25
N GLY A 55 -9.62 -7.18 -0.97
CA GLY A 55 -9.12 -7.85 -2.15
C GLY A 55 -7.61 -7.66 -2.34
N THR A 56 -7.05 -8.23 -3.41
CA THR A 56 -5.62 -8.12 -3.69
C THR A 56 -5.25 -6.82 -4.42
N PHE A 57 -6.22 -6.11 -5.01
CA PHE A 57 -5.99 -4.92 -5.84
C PHE A 57 -6.68 -3.65 -5.33
N ILE A 58 -6.01 -2.51 -5.50
CA ILE A 58 -6.59 -1.15 -5.40
C ILE A 58 -6.31 -0.42 -6.72
N THR A 59 -7.37 -0.02 -7.43
CA THR A 59 -7.28 0.83 -8.62
C THR A 59 -7.45 2.29 -8.22
N VAL A 60 -6.50 3.14 -8.64
CA VAL A 60 -6.45 4.56 -8.27
C VAL A 60 -6.52 5.40 -9.53
N LYS A 61 -7.29 6.50 -9.49
CA LYS A 61 -7.39 7.48 -10.58
C LYS A 61 -7.01 8.87 -10.08
N LEU A 62 -5.88 9.39 -10.54
CA LEU A 62 -5.33 10.67 -10.08
C LEU A 62 -4.83 11.52 -11.26
N MET A 63 -4.67 12.83 -11.04
CA MET A 63 -4.07 13.73 -12.03
C MET A 63 -2.60 13.35 -12.28
N ASN A 64 -2.07 13.76 -13.43
CA ASN A 64 -0.67 13.53 -13.78
C ASN A 64 0.24 14.06 -12.66
N GLY A 65 1.16 13.22 -12.23
CA GLY A 65 2.18 13.60 -11.28
C GLY A 65 2.82 12.40 -10.60
N THR A 66 3.89 12.69 -9.86
CA THR A 66 4.56 11.71 -9.02
C THR A 66 3.96 11.73 -7.62
N TYR A 67 3.59 10.55 -7.13
CA TYR A 67 3.05 10.34 -5.80
C TYR A 67 3.98 9.43 -5.02
N THR A 68 4.25 9.79 -3.76
CA THR A 68 4.89 8.89 -2.81
C THR A 68 3.82 7.98 -2.23
N TYR A 69 4.09 6.68 -2.13
CA TYR A 69 3.16 5.72 -1.58
C TYR A 69 3.79 4.86 -0.49
N SER A 70 2.95 4.46 0.46
CA SER A 70 3.25 3.46 1.49
C SER A 70 2.04 2.57 1.70
N ALA A 71 2.26 1.37 2.24
CA ALA A 71 1.19 0.42 2.48
C ALA A 71 1.31 -0.26 3.83
N GLY A 72 0.18 -0.69 4.37
CA GLY A 72 0.10 -1.39 5.64
C GLY A 72 -0.90 -2.53 5.59
N SER A 73 -0.65 -3.59 6.36
CA SER A 73 -1.62 -4.67 6.56
C SER A 73 -2.42 -4.43 7.83
N TYR A 74 -3.70 -4.80 7.83
CA TYR A 74 -4.46 -4.92 9.07
C TYR A 74 -3.90 -6.04 9.95
N ASN A 75 -3.41 -7.13 9.34
CA ASN A 75 -2.73 -8.18 10.06
C ASN A 75 -1.32 -7.72 10.44
N ARG A 76 -1.13 -7.41 11.73
CA ARG A 76 0.13 -6.88 12.27
C ARG A 76 1.30 -7.88 12.23
N THR A 77 1.08 -9.15 11.88
CA THR A 77 2.19 -10.08 11.60
C THR A 77 2.77 -9.88 10.22
N TYR A 78 2.18 -9.05 9.36
CA TYR A 78 2.69 -8.71 8.04
C TYR A 78 2.97 -7.22 7.95
N TYR A 79 4.07 -6.87 7.29
CA TYR A 79 4.48 -5.49 7.13
C TYR A 79 5.08 -5.24 5.75
N ASN A 80 4.97 -4.00 5.32
CA ASN A 80 5.75 -3.43 4.24
C ASN A 80 6.53 -2.26 4.86
N ASN A 81 7.84 -2.24 4.67
CA ASN A 81 8.73 -1.19 5.16
C ASN A 81 9.19 -0.24 4.05
N SER A 82 8.58 -0.33 2.88
CA SER A 82 8.91 0.49 1.72
C SER A 82 8.08 1.77 1.71
N VAL A 83 8.76 2.86 1.37
CA VAL A 83 8.12 4.10 0.91
C VAL A 83 8.70 4.36 -0.46
N GLU A 84 7.85 4.36 -1.48
CA GLU A 84 8.26 4.39 -2.88
C GLU A 84 7.50 5.48 -3.63
N THR A 85 7.82 5.68 -4.91
CA THR A 85 7.13 6.66 -5.77
C THR A 85 6.55 6.00 -7.01
N VAL A 86 5.50 6.61 -7.54
CA VAL A 86 4.79 6.17 -8.73
C VAL A 86 4.38 7.37 -9.56
N LEU A 87 4.52 7.27 -10.89
CA LEU A 87 4.14 8.30 -11.84
C LEU A 87 2.77 7.97 -12.44
N PHE A 88 1.81 8.87 -12.28
CA PHE A 88 0.55 8.84 -13.00
C PHE A 88 0.73 9.65 -14.29
N SER A 89 0.65 9.02 -15.46
CA SER A 89 0.85 9.68 -16.77
C SER A 89 0.04 8.99 -17.87
N ASP A 90 0.10 9.50 -19.10
CA ASP A 90 -0.68 9.08 -20.28
C ASP A 90 -0.34 7.69 -20.85
N GLY A 91 0.20 6.81 -20.02
CA GLY A 91 0.45 5.41 -20.32
C GLY A 91 -0.75 4.49 -20.10
N SER A 92 -0.59 3.25 -20.54
CA SER A 92 -1.49 2.18 -20.11
C SER A 92 -1.32 1.91 -18.61
N PRO A 93 -2.40 1.64 -17.86
CA PRO A 93 -2.32 1.39 -16.43
C PRO A 93 -1.34 0.27 -16.12
N SER A 94 -0.40 0.52 -15.22
CA SER A 94 0.55 -0.49 -14.76
C SER A 94 0.06 -1.16 -13.47
N VAL A 95 0.65 -2.32 -13.16
CA VAL A 95 0.43 -3.01 -11.89
C VAL A 95 1.67 -2.85 -11.01
N ILE A 96 1.56 -2.00 -9.99
CA ILE A 96 2.58 -1.81 -8.95
C ILE A 96 2.40 -2.91 -7.90
N LYS A 97 3.41 -3.75 -7.70
CA LYS A 97 3.39 -4.82 -6.69
C LYS A 97 3.98 -4.32 -5.39
N ILE A 98 3.22 -4.49 -4.31
CA ILE A 98 3.62 -4.15 -2.95
C ILE A 98 3.89 -5.45 -2.19
N LEU A 99 5.15 -5.67 -1.84
CA LEU A 99 5.56 -6.89 -1.14
C LEU A 99 5.39 -6.73 0.37
N PHE A 100 4.62 -7.63 0.97
CA PHE A 100 4.50 -7.78 2.41
C PHE A 100 5.34 -8.95 2.89
N SER A 101 6.08 -8.74 3.98
CA SER A 101 6.84 -9.78 4.66
C SER A 101 6.17 -10.11 5.98
N LYS A 102 6.20 -11.39 6.36
CA LYS A 102 5.75 -11.83 7.68
C LYS A 102 6.83 -11.51 8.71
N TYR A 103 6.48 -10.87 9.82
CA TYR A 103 7.32 -10.83 11.00
C TYR A 103 7.48 -12.26 11.53
N VAL A 104 8.69 -12.80 11.38
CA VAL A 104 9.10 -14.07 11.98
C VAL A 104 10.21 -13.73 12.96
N SER A 105 9.91 -13.78 14.25
CA SER A 105 10.94 -13.79 15.29
C SER A 105 11.28 -15.24 15.59
N ALA A 106 12.53 -15.63 15.38
CA ALA A 106 13.03 -16.89 15.92
C ALA A 106 13.02 -16.78 17.44
N VAL A 107 12.54 -17.83 18.11
CA VAL A 107 12.58 -17.94 19.58
C VAL A 107 13.62 -19.01 19.90
N GLU A 108 14.73 -18.61 20.51
CA GLU A 108 15.76 -19.53 20.96
C GLU A 108 15.62 -19.74 22.47
N PHE A 109 15.61 -21.00 22.88
CA PHE A 109 15.60 -21.39 24.28
C PHE A 109 16.95 -21.97 24.67
N ASN A 110 17.53 -21.42 25.73
CA ASN A 110 18.78 -21.89 26.33
C ASN A 110 18.47 -22.62 27.63
N GLU A 111 18.78 -23.91 27.68
CA GLU A 111 18.68 -24.73 28.89
C GLU A 111 19.94 -24.53 29.75
N ILE A 112 19.75 -24.36 31.05
CA ILE A 112 20.84 -24.22 32.02
C ILE A 112 20.51 -25.09 33.24
N GLY A 113 21.44 -26.00 33.57
CA GLY A 113 21.44 -26.72 34.84
C GLY A 113 21.11 -28.21 34.74
N LEU A 114 20.72 -28.72 33.58
CA LEU A 114 20.61 -30.17 33.35
C LEU A 114 21.97 -30.78 33.02
N ALA A 115 22.12 -32.06 33.35
CA ALA A 115 23.30 -32.83 32.98
C ALA A 115 23.43 -32.93 31.46
N SER A 116 24.66 -32.94 30.95
CA SER A 116 24.93 -33.07 29.51
C SER A 116 24.21 -34.29 28.91
N GLY A 117 23.44 -34.07 27.84
CA GLY A 117 22.67 -35.11 27.15
C GLY A 117 21.33 -35.49 27.79
N ALA A 118 20.94 -34.83 28.90
CA ALA A 118 19.61 -34.95 29.47
C ALA A 118 18.55 -34.54 28.43
N LEU A 119 17.47 -35.31 28.34
CA LEU A 119 16.35 -34.96 27.46
C LEU A 119 15.50 -33.91 28.16
N TRP A 120 15.25 -32.81 27.47
CA TRP A 120 14.36 -31.74 27.93
C TRP A 120 13.45 -31.30 26.80
N SER A 121 12.34 -30.67 27.18
CA SER A 121 11.33 -30.23 26.24
C SER A 121 10.69 -28.93 26.67
N ILE A 122 10.30 -28.13 25.69
CA ILE A 122 9.51 -26.92 25.88
C ILE A 122 8.19 -27.08 25.14
N THR A 123 7.11 -26.68 25.80
CA THR A 123 5.77 -26.64 25.21
C THR A 123 5.30 -25.20 25.08
N LEU A 124 5.04 -24.75 23.84
CA LEU A 124 4.35 -23.49 23.55
C LEU A 124 2.99 -23.79 22.95
N GLY A 125 1.94 -23.56 23.74
CA GLY A 125 0.57 -23.90 23.34
C GLY A 125 0.42 -25.40 23.10
N ASN A 126 0.12 -25.78 21.86
CA ASN A 126 -0.10 -27.17 21.46
C ASN A 126 1.13 -27.83 20.80
N GLN A 127 2.28 -27.15 20.77
CA GLN A 127 3.51 -27.71 20.21
C GLN A 127 4.54 -27.97 21.31
N THR A 128 5.12 -29.17 21.29
CA THR A 128 6.23 -29.56 22.16
C THR A 128 7.46 -29.81 21.30
N LEU A 129 8.54 -29.11 21.63
CA LEU A 129 9.86 -29.30 21.05
C LEU A 129 10.76 -29.94 22.11
N SER A 130 11.56 -30.94 21.72
CA SER A 130 12.46 -31.65 22.62
C SER A 130 13.87 -31.68 22.07
N SER A 131 14.86 -31.58 22.96
CA SER A 131 16.28 -31.61 22.60
C SER A 131 17.11 -32.29 23.69
N ARG A 132 18.33 -32.69 23.31
CA ARG A 132 19.39 -33.12 24.22
C ARG A 132 20.58 -32.15 24.19
N ASN A 133 20.56 -31.17 23.31
CA ASN A 133 21.51 -30.06 23.27
C ASN A 133 21.06 -28.97 24.25
N ILE A 134 21.92 -28.03 24.59
CA ILE A 134 21.55 -26.88 25.45
C ILE A 134 20.61 -25.88 24.77
N THR A 135 20.32 -26.04 23.48
CA THR A 135 19.43 -25.14 22.72
C THR A 135 18.27 -25.86 22.02
N ILE A 136 17.14 -25.14 21.91
CA ILE A 136 16.00 -25.42 21.03
C ILE A 136 15.70 -24.12 20.27
N VAL A 137 15.52 -24.22 18.94
CA VAL A 137 15.11 -23.14 18.03
C VAL A 137 13.78 -23.51 17.38
#